data_AF-A0A0J6FR39-F1
#
_entry.id   AF-A0A0J6FR39-F1
#
_cell.length_a   1.000
_cell.length_b   1.000
_cell.length_c   1.000
_cell.angle_alpha   90.00
_cell.angle_beta   90.00
_cell.angle_gamma   90.00
#
_symmetry.space_group_name_H-M   'P 1'
#
loop_
_entity.id
_entity.type
_entity.pdbx_description
1 polymer ?
#
loop_
_entity_poly.entity_id
_entity_poly.type
_entity_poly.pdbx_seq_one_letter_code
_entity_poly.pdbx_strand_id
1 'polypeptide(L)'
;MKMDKDNLKKRRSKIVMGIIYIALIGGFFLLMFDSNSDNNLIATGLFVVYVFILSLRGAIRERAEGNKKRALLYFGMSGSLAIAIIALAVNYVTITS
;
A
#
# COMPACT_ATOMS: atom_id res chain seq x y z
N MET A 1 -4.86 -5.64 33.47
CA MET A 1 -5.64 -6.38 32.43
C MET A 1 -5.91 -5.57 31.14
N LYS A 2 -6.06 -4.23 31.18
CA LYS A 2 -6.22 -3.38 29.97
C LYS A 2 -4.96 -3.32 29.09
N MET A 3 -3.80 -3.19 29.73
CA MET A 3 -2.48 -3.10 29.08
C MET A 3 -2.09 -4.33 28.24
N ASP A 4 -2.59 -5.51 28.61
CA ASP A 4 -2.29 -6.77 27.90
C ASP A 4 -3.07 -6.87 26.57
N LYS A 5 -4.34 -6.44 26.57
CA LYS A 5 -5.20 -6.41 25.37
C LYS A 5 -4.67 -5.45 24.31
N ASP A 6 -4.16 -4.29 24.73
CA ASP A 6 -3.60 -3.27 23.81
C ASP A 6 -2.31 -3.75 23.14
N ASN A 7 -1.44 -4.44 23.89
CA ASN A 7 -0.23 -5.05 23.35
C ASN A 7 -0.55 -6.16 22.35
N LEU A 8 -1.57 -6.97 22.62
CA LEU A 8 -2.00 -8.07 21.76
C LEU A 8 -2.60 -7.55 20.44
N LYS A 9 -3.41 -6.48 20.50
CA LYS A 9 -3.94 -5.78 19.32
C LYS A 9 -2.83 -5.20 18.45
N LYS A 10 -1.82 -4.57 19.05
CA LYS A 10 -0.67 -3.99 18.34
C LYS A 10 0.18 -5.07 17.66
N ARG A 11 0.39 -6.21 18.32
CA ARG A 11 1.08 -7.38 17.72
C ARG A 11 0.32 -7.95 16.52
N ARG A 12 -0.99 -8.18 16.67
CA ARG A 12 -1.83 -8.68 15.57
C ARG A 12 -1.81 -7.73 14.36
N SER A 13 -1.95 -6.42 14.61
CA SER A 13 -1.88 -5.41 13.54
C SER A 13 -0.54 -5.43 12.79
N LYS A 14 0.59 -5.60 13.50
CA LYS A 14 1.91 -5.76 12.85
C LYS A 14 1.96 -7.01 11.96
N ILE A 15 1.47 -8.15 12.45
CA ILE A 15 1.47 -9.42 11.70
C ILE A 15 0.61 -9.30 10.45
N VAL A 16 -0.62 -8.81 10.59
CA VAL A 16 -1.54 -8.59 9.46
C VAL A 16 -0.93 -7.68 8.41
N MET A 17 -0.31 -6.57 8.83
CA MET A 17 0.40 -5.69 7.89
C MET A 17 1.58 -6.36 7.19
N GLY A 18 2.33 -7.22 7.89
CA GLY A 18 3.39 -7.99 7.29
C GLY A 18 2.88 -8.92 6.19
N ILE A 19 1.77 -9.62 6.44
CA ILE A 19 1.11 -10.49 5.46
C ILE A 19 0.65 -9.68 4.24
N ILE A 20 0.03 -8.50 4.46
CA ILE A 20 -0.40 -7.62 3.37
C ILE A 20 0.79 -7.21 2.49
N TYR A 21 1.92 -6.80 3.08
CA TYR A 21 3.10 -6.43 2.29
C TYR A 21 3.66 -7.60 1.49
N ILE A 22 3.73 -8.80 2.09
CA ILE A 22 4.20 -10.00 1.40
C ILE A 22 3.26 -10.36 0.23
N ALA A 23 1.95 -10.28 0.44
CA ALA A 23 0.97 -10.57 -0.60
C ALA A 23 1.07 -9.58 -1.78
N LEU A 24 1.22 -8.28 -1.48
CA LEU A 24 1.32 -7.24 -2.52
C LEU A 24 2.62 -7.36 -3.31
N ILE A 25 3.77 -7.49 -2.65
CA ILE A 25 5.06 -7.59 -3.32
C ILE A 25 5.21 -8.94 -4.04
N GLY A 26 4.71 -10.02 -3.43
CA GLY A 26 4.73 -11.36 -4.01
C GLY A 26 3.83 -11.45 -5.23
N GLY A 27 2.60 -10.91 -5.15
CA GLY A 27 1.70 -10.81 -6.29
C GLY A 27 2.26 -9.93 -7.40
N PHE A 28 2.92 -8.81 -7.08
CA PHE A 28 3.62 -7.99 -8.06
C PHE A 28 4.66 -8.80 -8.83
N PHE A 29 5.57 -9.51 -8.14
CA PHE A 29 6.59 -10.31 -8.82
C PHE A 29 5.99 -11.46 -9.62
N LEU A 30 4.99 -12.16 -9.09
CA LEU A 30 4.32 -13.24 -9.80
C LEU A 30 3.69 -12.76 -11.11
N LEU A 31 2.99 -11.63 -11.08
CA LEU A 31 2.28 -11.10 -12.26
C LEU A 31 3.21 -10.37 -13.24
N MET A 32 4.29 -9.74 -12.76
CA MET A 32 5.25 -9.05 -13.62
C MET A 32 6.09 -10.02 -14.47
N PHE A 33 6.32 -11.23 -13.98
CA PHE A 33 7.02 -12.29 -14.71
C PHE A 33 6.07 -13.29 -15.38
N ASP A 34 4.76 -13.02 -15.35
CA ASP A 34 3.78 -13.83 -16.07
C ASP A 34 3.88 -13.58 -17.58
N SER A 35 3.66 -14.63 -18.39
CA SER A 35 3.74 -14.53 -19.85
C SER A 35 2.60 -13.72 -20.47
N ASN A 36 1.49 -13.54 -19.76
CA ASN A 36 0.38 -12.72 -20.23
C ASN A 36 0.65 -11.24 -19.95
N SER A 37 0.81 -10.46 -21.02
CA SER A 37 1.05 -9.01 -20.95
C SER A 37 -0.06 -8.22 -20.25
N ASP A 38 -1.29 -8.75 -20.20
CA ASP A 38 -2.42 -8.11 -19.53
C ASP A 38 -2.22 -8.07 -18.00
N ASN A 39 -1.44 -9.00 -17.46
CA ASN A 39 -1.11 -9.06 -16.04
C ASN A 39 -0.16 -7.93 -15.61
N ASN A 40 0.54 -7.27 -16.53
CA ASN A 40 1.42 -6.15 -16.21
C ASN A 40 0.67 -4.97 -15.57
N LEU A 41 -0.56 -4.72 -16.00
CA LEU A 41 -1.38 -3.65 -15.45
C LEU A 41 -1.77 -3.96 -14.00
N ILE A 42 -2.14 -5.21 -13.71
CA ILE A 42 -2.47 -5.68 -12.37
C ILE A 42 -1.21 -5.67 -11.48
N ALA A 43 -0.07 -6.13 -12.00
CA ALA A 43 1.22 -6.06 -11.30
C ALA A 43 1.55 -4.61 -10.90
N THR A 44 1.43 -3.67 -11.84
CA THR A 44 1.62 -2.24 -11.59
C THR A 44 0.66 -1.74 -10.51
N GLY A 45 -0.61 -2.16 -10.56
CA GLY A 45 -1.60 -1.86 -9.51
C GLY A 45 -1.17 -2.34 -8.12
N LEU A 46 -0.72 -3.60 -7.99
CA LEU A 46 -0.25 -4.17 -6.73
C LEU A 46 0.96 -3.40 -6.18
N PHE A 47 1.90 -3.02 -7.05
CA PHE A 47 3.06 -2.22 -6.67
C PHE A 47 2.66 -0.81 -6.18
N VAL A 48 1.77 -0.12 -6.90
CA VAL A 48 1.30 1.22 -6.51
C VAL A 48 0.57 1.16 -5.17
N VAL A 49 -0.27 0.14 -4.95
CA VAL A 49 -0.95 -0.09 -3.65
C VAL A 49 0.05 -0.35 -2.53
N TYR A 50 1.10 -1.14 -2.79
CA TYR A 50 2.18 -1.37 -1.83
C TYR A 50 2.85 -0.05 -1.41
N VAL A 51 3.26 0.77 -2.38
CA VAL A 51 3.91 2.06 -2.10
C VAL A 51 2.93 3.01 -1.40
N PHE A 52 1.65 3.02 -1.78
CA PHE A 52 0.62 3.83 -1.13
C PHE A 52 0.53 3.53 0.37
N ILE A 53 0.41 2.25 0.75
CA ILE A 53 0.31 1.83 2.16
C ILE A 53 1.60 2.17 2.91
N LEU A 54 2.77 2.00 2.27
CA LEU A 54 4.05 2.35 2.86
C LEU A 54 4.15 3.86 3.16
N SER A 55 3.84 4.70 2.17
CA SER A 55 3.86 6.16 2.28
C SER A 55 2.87 6.65 3.32
N LEU A 56 1.63 6.14 3.32
CA LEU A 56 0.61 6.52 4.29
C LEU A 56 1.04 6.18 5.72
N ARG A 57 1.64 5.00 5.91
CA ARG A 57 2.15 4.58 7.22
C ARG A 57 3.34 5.45 7.67
N GLY A 58 4.22 5.81 6.74
CA GLY A 58 5.29 6.79 6.97
C GLY A 58 4.72 8.14 7.43
N ALA A 59 3.66 8.62 6.77
CA ALA A 59 2.98 9.87 7.13
C ALA A 59 2.41 9.84 8.56
N ILE A 60 1.70 8.75 8.92
CA ILE A 60 1.13 8.57 10.26
C ILE A 60 2.24 8.53 11.31
N ARG A 61 3.33 7.81 11.03
CA ARG A 61 4.47 7.69 11.95
C ARG A 61 5.17 9.03 12.17
N GLU A 62 5.55 9.72 11.10
CA GLU A 62 6.22 11.04 11.20
C GLU A 62 5.32 12.07 11.90
N ARG A 63 3.99 11.99 11.69
CA ARG A 63 3.02 12.83 12.41
C ARG A 63 3.00 12.53 13.91
N ALA A 64 3.02 11.25 14.29
CA ALA A 64 3.06 10.83 15.70
C ALA A 64 4.38 11.21 16.39
N GLU A 65 5.49 11.22 15.64
CA GLU A 65 6.81 11.67 16.11
C GLU A 65 6.96 13.21 16.13
N GLY A 66 5.92 13.95 15.72
CA GLY A 66 5.90 15.42 15.75
C GLY A 66 6.54 16.09 14.53
N ASN A 67 7.04 15.33 13.56
CA ASN A 67 7.71 15.84 12.37
C ASN A 67 6.72 16.23 11.26
N LYS A 68 6.07 17.37 11.45
CA LYS A 68 4.98 17.86 10.57
C LYS A 68 5.39 18.02 9.11
N LYS A 69 6.63 18.45 8.82
CA LYS A 69 7.12 18.67 7.45
C LYS A 69 7.27 17.35 6.69
N ARG A 70 7.91 16.34 7.30
CA ARG A 70 8.04 15.01 6.67
C ARG A 70 6.68 14.32 6.56
N ALA A 71 5.83 14.43 7.57
CA ALA A 71 4.49 13.90 7.52
C ALA A 71 3.70 14.44 6.31
N LEU A 72 3.78 15.75 6.06
CA LEU A 72 3.12 16.39 4.91
C LEU A 72 3.64 15.86 3.57
N LEU A 73 4.95 15.66 3.43
CA LEU A 73 5.54 15.06 2.22
C LEU A 73 5.00 13.65 1.95
N TYR A 74 4.98 12.80 2.98
CA TYR A 74 4.43 11.45 2.86
C TYR A 74 2.93 11.44 2.58
N PHE A 75 2.17 12.37 3.18
CA PHE A 75 0.75 12.53 2.86
C PHE A 75 0.55 12.96 1.40
N GLY A 76 1.32 13.94 0.91
CA GLY A 76 1.29 14.36 -0.49
C GLY A 76 1.58 13.20 -1.43
N MET A 77 2.65 12.44 -1.16
CA MET A 77 3.00 11.25 -1.94
C MET A 77 1.90 10.19 -1.91
N SER A 78 1.28 9.94 -0.74
CA SER A 78 0.15 9.01 -0.63
C SER A 78 -1.07 9.50 -1.42
N GLY A 79 -1.32 10.81 -1.45
CA GLY A 79 -2.41 11.40 -2.25
C GLY A 79 -2.21 11.20 -3.75
N SER A 80 -0.99 11.44 -4.25
CA SER A 80 -0.65 11.17 -5.66
C SER A 80 -0.81 9.69 -6.02
N LEU A 81 -0.40 8.78 -5.13
CA LEU A 81 -0.54 7.35 -5.33
C LEU A 81 -2.01 6.91 -5.31
N ALA A 82 -2.86 7.53 -4.49
CA ALA A 82 -4.31 7.26 -4.51
C ALA A 82 -4.93 7.62 -5.86
N ILE A 83 -4.53 8.76 -6.45
CA ILE A 83 -4.97 9.15 -7.80
C ILE A 83 -4.47 8.14 -8.84
N ALA A 84 -3.22 7.67 -8.73
CA ALA A 84 -2.68 6.65 -9.62
C ALA A 84 -3.45 5.32 -9.55
N ILE A 85 -3.85 4.88 -8.35
CA ILE A 85 -4.69 3.68 -8.16
C ILE A 85 -6.02 3.85 -8.88
N ILE A 86 -6.68 4.99 -8.74
CA ILE A 86 -7.95 5.28 -9.41
C ILE A 86 -7.77 5.27 -10.93
N ALA A 87 -6.71 5.91 -11.45
CA ALA A 87 -6.43 5.93 -12.87
C ALA A 87 -6.19 4.53 -13.44
N LEU A 88 -5.44 3.68 -12.73
CA LEU A 88 -5.22 2.29 -13.12
C LEU A 88 -6.52 1.48 -13.10
N ALA A 89 -7.38 1.70 -12.10
CA ALA A 89 -8.68 1.03 -12.03
C ALA A 89 -9.61 1.41 -13.18
N VAL A 90 -9.68 2.71 -13.52
CA VAL A 90 -10.44 3.20 -14.67
C VAL A 90 -9.88 2.61 -15.96
N ASN A 91 -8.56 2.62 -16.14
CA ASN A 91 -7.91 2.07 -17.33
C ASN A 91 -8.18 0.58 -17.48
N TYR A 92 -8.10 -0.19 -16.39
CA TYR A 92 -8.43 -1.62 -16.38
C TYR A 92 -9.88 -1.86 -16.82
N VAL A 93 -10.85 -1.13 -16.25
CA VAL A 93 -12.26 -1.25 -16.63
C VAL A 93 -12.46 -0.94 -18.10
N THR A 94 -11.85 0.14 -18.62
CA THR A 94 -11.95 0.52 -20.04
C THR A 94 -11.35 -0.54 -20.98
N ILE A 95 -10.24 -1.18 -20.60
CA ILE A 95 -9.60 -2.23 -21.43
C ILE A 95 -10.43 -3.52 -21.43
N THR A 96 -11.10 -3.84 -20.31
CA THR A 96 -11.89 -5.07 -20.15
C THR A 96 -13.36 -4.95 -20.55
N SER A 97 -13.82 -3.75 -20.92
CA SER A 97 -15.17 -3.45 -21.41
C SER A 97 -15.31 -3.67 -22.90
#